data_AF-A0AA50P0F7-F1
#
_entry.id   AF-A0AA50P0F7-F1
#
_cell.length_a   1.000
_cell.length_b   1.000
_cell.length_c   1.000
_cell.angle_alpha   90.00
_cell.angle_beta   90.00
_cell.angle_gamma   90.00
#
_symmetry.space_group_name_H-M   'P 1'
#
loop_
_entity.id
_entity.type
_entity.pdbx_description
1 polymer ?
#
loop_
_entity_poly.entity_id
_entity_poly.type
_entity_poly.pdbx_seq_one_letter_code
_entity_poly.pdbx_strand_id
1 'polypeptide(L)'
;EGMGSLARILKTIDNYKGCVEHLETRPSQANGIQFDALVKVNMSRINLLQLIRSLRQSTSFAGVNLITDTNVSNKTPWFPRHASDLDNCNHLMTNHPGFADKEYRSRRKDIAEIAFGYKYGDPIPSIVYTESENSTWQRVFNTVLDLMPKHACKEYKAAFEKLQAADIFVPHRIPQLEDVSNFLRKHTGFTLRPAAG
;
A
#
# COMPACT_ATOMS: atom_id res chain seq x y z
N GLU A 1 -27.51 -2.55 19.54
CA GLU A 1 -27.78 -4.00 19.44
C GLU A 1 -26.61 -4.76 18.79
N GLY A 2 -25.40 -4.67 19.36
CA GLY A 2 -24.17 -5.40 19.00
C GLY A 2 -24.07 -6.00 17.59
N MET A 3 -23.74 -7.29 17.49
CA MET A 3 -23.58 -8.02 16.21
C MET A 3 -24.91 -8.27 15.46
N GLY A 4 -26.06 -8.12 16.15
CA GLY A 4 -27.37 -8.34 15.56
C GLY A 4 -27.75 -7.29 14.50
N SER A 5 -27.26 -6.05 14.65
CA SER A 5 -27.43 -5.01 13.64
C SER A 5 -26.62 -5.30 12.37
N LEU A 6 -25.41 -5.86 12.50
CA LEU A 6 -24.57 -6.24 11.36
C LEU A 6 -25.23 -7.34 10.51
N ALA A 7 -25.76 -8.38 11.14
CA ALA A 7 -26.47 -9.43 10.42
C ALA A 7 -27.66 -8.88 9.60
N ARG A 8 -28.39 -7.90 10.16
CA ARG A 8 -29.45 -7.18 9.44
C ARG A 8 -28.90 -6.37 8.26
N ILE A 9 -27.79 -5.67 8.44
CA ILE A 9 -27.15 -4.90 7.35
C ILE A 9 -26.77 -5.83 6.20
N LEU A 10 -26.13 -6.97 6.48
CA LEU A 10 -25.74 -7.95 5.46
C LEU A 10 -26.96 -8.52 4.72
N LYS A 11 -28.04 -8.82 5.45
CA LYS A 11 -29.31 -9.24 4.84
C LYS A 11 -29.93 -8.15 3.96
N THR A 12 -29.86 -6.89 4.37
CA THR A 12 -30.32 -5.77 3.55
C THR A 12 -29.49 -5.64 2.27
N ILE A 13 -28.17 -5.82 2.34
CA ILE A 13 -27.30 -5.82 1.15
C ILE A 13 -27.75 -6.90 0.15
N ASP A 14 -28.01 -8.11 0.62
CA ASP A 14 -28.49 -9.22 -0.20
C ASP A 14 -29.88 -8.93 -0.82
N ASN A 15 -30.81 -8.36 -0.05
CA ASN A 15 -32.13 -7.94 -0.54
C ASN A 15 -32.03 -6.94 -1.71
N TYR A 16 -31.04 -6.04 -1.68
CA TYR A 16 -30.75 -5.09 -2.76
C TYR A 16 -29.84 -5.69 -3.86
N LYS A 17 -29.69 -7.03 -3.92
CA LYS A 17 -28.90 -7.75 -4.92
C LYS A 17 -27.42 -7.36 -4.90
N GLY A 18 -26.87 -7.08 -3.72
CA GLY A 18 -25.43 -6.86 -3.53
C GLY A 18 -24.72 -8.12 -3.08
N CYS A 19 -23.53 -8.36 -3.62
CA CYS A 19 -22.64 -9.43 -3.20
C CYS A 19 -21.56 -8.84 -2.27
N VAL A 20 -21.40 -9.40 -1.07
CA VAL A 20 -20.35 -8.97 -0.13
C VAL A 20 -19.03 -9.64 -0.53
N GLU A 21 -18.06 -8.84 -0.95
CA GLU A 21 -16.72 -9.30 -1.32
C GLU A 21 -15.77 -9.35 -0.12
N HIS A 22 -15.98 -8.45 0.85
CA HIS A 22 -15.15 -8.35 2.05
C HIS A 22 -15.97 -7.78 3.21
N LEU A 23 -15.75 -8.32 4.40
CA LEU A 23 -16.33 -7.82 5.65
C LEU A 23 -15.26 -7.87 6.72
N GLU A 24 -14.93 -6.71 7.29
CA GLU A 24 -14.15 -6.62 8.52
C GLU A 24 -14.92 -5.83 9.58
N THR A 25 -14.70 -6.17 10.85
CA THR A 25 -15.21 -5.42 12.00
C THR A 25 -14.08 -5.12 12.95
N ARG A 26 -14.12 -3.95 13.59
CA ARG A 26 -13.15 -3.54 14.61
C ARG A 26 -13.86 -2.88 15.78
N PRO A 27 -13.33 -2.95 17.01
CA PRO A 27 -13.87 -2.18 18.12
C PRO A 27 -13.90 -0.69 17.77
N SER A 28 -15.05 -0.04 17.95
CA SER A 28 -15.17 1.38 17.64
C SER A 28 -14.44 2.23 18.69
N GLN A 29 -13.84 3.34 18.25
CA GLN A 29 -13.25 4.35 19.13
C GLN A 29 -14.28 5.41 19.57
N ALA A 30 -15.50 5.36 19.00
CA ALA A 30 -16.56 6.31 19.30
C ALA A 30 -17.36 5.89 20.54
N ASN A 31 -17.65 6.85 21.42
CA ASN A 31 -18.44 6.62 22.62
C ASN A 31 -19.83 6.06 22.29
N GLY A 32 -20.19 4.94 22.92
CA GLY A 32 -21.49 4.29 22.76
C GLY A 32 -21.64 3.41 21.52
N ILE A 33 -20.58 3.25 20.71
CA ILE A 33 -20.56 2.34 19.55
C ILE A 33 -19.65 1.15 19.87
N GLN A 34 -20.15 -0.07 19.65
CA GLN A 34 -19.39 -1.28 19.97
C GLN A 34 -18.36 -1.63 18.88
N PHE A 35 -18.77 -1.52 17.61
CA PHE A 35 -17.94 -1.89 16.47
C PHE A 35 -18.14 -0.95 15.29
N ASP A 36 -17.06 -0.72 14.55
CA ASP A 36 -17.10 -0.20 13.19
C ASP A 36 -17.01 -1.38 12.22
N ALA A 37 -17.75 -1.32 11.11
CA ALA A 37 -17.72 -2.35 10.07
C ALA A 37 -17.33 -1.73 8.73
N LEU A 38 -16.38 -2.36 8.03
CA LEU A 38 -16.08 -2.08 6.63
C LEU A 38 -16.62 -3.24 5.80
N VAL A 39 -17.51 -2.92 4.86
CA VAL A 39 -18.14 -3.90 3.97
C VAL A 39 -17.86 -3.50 2.53
N LYS A 40 -17.10 -4.32 1.81
CA LYS A 40 -16.91 -4.19 0.37
C LYS A 40 -18.04 -4.95 -0.33
N VAL A 41 -18.77 -4.26 -1.20
CA VAL A 41 -19.95 -4.81 -1.87
C VAL A 41 -19.84 -4.61 -3.37
N ASN A 42 -20.14 -5.65 -4.13
CA ASN A 42 -20.30 -5.62 -5.57
C ASN A 42 -21.78 -5.57 -5.93
N MET A 43 -22.22 -4.48 -6.55
CA MET A 43 -23.61 -4.28 -6.96
C MET A 43 -23.74 -3.17 -8.00
N SER A 44 -24.91 -3.07 -8.65
CA SER A 44 -25.19 -1.99 -9.58
C SER A 44 -25.30 -0.63 -8.87
N ARG A 45 -24.96 0.47 -9.56
CA ARG A 45 -25.07 1.83 -9.02
C ARG A 45 -26.49 2.18 -8.54
N ILE A 46 -27.51 1.71 -9.27
CA ILE A 46 -28.92 1.95 -8.93
C ILE A 46 -29.25 1.30 -7.59
N ASN A 47 -28.88 0.03 -7.43
CA ASN A 47 -29.14 -0.72 -6.20
C ASN A 47 -28.33 -0.16 -5.02
N LEU A 48 -27.09 0.26 -5.25
CA LEU A 48 -26.25 0.89 -4.23
C LEU A 48 -26.91 2.16 -3.68
N LEU A 49 -27.43 3.03 -4.56
CA LEU A 49 -28.10 4.26 -4.13
C LEU A 49 -29.38 3.97 -3.35
N GLN A 50 -30.14 2.94 -3.72
CA GLN A 50 -31.33 2.51 -2.97
C GLN A 50 -30.96 1.91 -1.61
N LEU A 51 -29.94 1.06 -1.56
CA LEU A 51 -29.38 0.49 -0.33
C LEU A 51 -28.94 1.59 0.63
N ILE A 52 -28.15 2.57 0.17
CA ILE A 52 -27.66 3.65 1.04
C ILE A 52 -28.80 4.52 1.57
N ARG A 53 -29.85 4.76 0.77
CA ARG A 53 -31.05 5.46 1.27
C ARG A 53 -31.75 4.65 2.36
N SER A 54 -31.95 3.35 2.16
CA SER A 54 -32.56 2.46 3.16
C SER A 54 -31.72 2.39 4.43
N LEU A 55 -30.40 2.26 4.30
CA LEU A 55 -29.47 2.25 5.42
C LEU A 55 -29.52 3.57 6.20
N ARG A 56 -29.50 4.73 5.54
CA ARG A 56 -29.59 6.04 6.23
C ARG A 56 -30.89 6.27 6.99
N GLN A 57 -31.96 5.53 6.67
CA GLN A 57 -33.22 5.58 7.40
C GLN A 57 -33.25 4.65 8.62
N SER A 58 -32.27 3.76 8.75
CA SER A 58 -32.14 2.85 9.89
C SER A 58 -31.56 3.57 11.10
N THR A 59 -32.16 3.36 12.26
CA THR A 59 -31.64 3.80 13.57
C THR A 59 -30.73 2.76 14.24
N SER A 60 -30.47 1.63 13.57
CA SER A 60 -29.70 0.51 14.15
C SER A 60 -28.19 0.75 14.23
N PHE A 61 -27.68 1.83 13.66
CA PHE A 61 -26.27 2.21 13.65
C PHE A 61 -26.11 3.74 13.60
N ALA A 62 -24.94 4.24 14.01
CA ALA A 62 -24.70 5.68 14.13
C ALA A 62 -24.58 6.40 12.78
N GLY A 63 -24.06 5.74 11.75
CA GLY A 63 -23.97 6.32 10.42
C GLY A 63 -23.46 5.33 9.37
N VAL A 64 -23.68 5.66 8.10
CA VAL A 64 -23.16 4.92 6.94
C VAL A 64 -22.48 5.91 5.99
N ASN A 65 -21.20 5.65 5.76
CA ASN A 65 -20.38 6.38 4.80
C ASN A 65 -20.11 5.47 3.60
N LEU A 66 -20.41 6.00 2.41
CA LEU A 66 -20.13 5.32 1.16
C LEU A 66 -18.75 5.73 0.69
N ILE A 67 -17.88 4.76 0.37
CA ILE A 67 -16.57 5.02 -0.22
C ILE A 67 -16.55 4.34 -1.59
N THR A 68 -16.30 5.11 -2.64
CA THR A 68 -16.34 4.64 -4.04
C THR A 68 -15.16 5.21 -4.81
N ASP A 69 -14.62 4.43 -5.75
CA ASP A 69 -13.55 4.87 -6.65
C ASP A 69 -14.07 5.85 -7.72
N THR A 70 -15.36 5.80 -8.03
CA THR A 70 -16.03 6.75 -8.92
C THR A 70 -16.65 7.89 -8.12
N ASN A 71 -16.54 9.12 -8.63
CA ASN A 71 -17.08 10.36 -8.04
C ASN A 71 -18.62 10.34 -7.99
N VAL A 72 -19.20 9.50 -7.13
CA VAL A 72 -20.62 9.53 -6.78
C VAL A 72 -20.79 10.57 -5.67
N SER A 73 -20.65 11.85 -6.01
CA SER A 73 -20.90 12.99 -5.10
C SER A 73 -20.47 12.72 -3.64
N ASN A 74 -19.22 12.29 -3.46
CA ASN A 74 -18.68 12.01 -2.15
C ASN A 74 -17.83 13.22 -1.74
N LYS A 75 -18.22 13.86 -0.63
CA LYS A 75 -17.44 14.94 0.02
C LYS A 75 -16.11 14.43 0.60
N THR A 76 -15.81 13.14 0.48
CA THR A 76 -14.61 12.51 1.05
C THR A 76 -13.98 11.55 0.01
N PRO A 77 -12.75 11.82 -0.46
CA PRO A 77 -12.04 10.92 -1.34
C PRO A 77 -11.76 9.57 -0.64
N TRP A 78 -11.74 8.48 -1.42
CA TRP A 78 -11.31 7.18 -0.93
C TRP A 78 -9.84 7.24 -0.48
N PHE A 79 -9.51 6.53 0.60
CA PHE A 79 -8.14 6.29 1.04
C PHE A 79 -8.04 4.88 1.64
N PRO A 80 -6.88 4.21 1.52
CA PRO A 80 -6.67 2.88 2.09
C PRO A 80 -6.77 2.94 3.63
N ARG A 81 -7.52 2.02 4.23
CA ARG A 81 -7.75 1.95 5.69
C ARG A 81 -6.89 0.88 6.35
N HIS A 82 -6.45 -0.11 5.57
CA HIS A 82 -5.47 -1.09 5.97
C HIS A 82 -4.34 -1.16 4.95
N ALA A 83 -3.15 -1.58 5.38
CA ALA A 83 -1.98 -1.66 4.49
C ALA A 83 -2.18 -2.66 3.33
N SER A 84 -3.04 -3.67 3.50
CA SER A 84 -3.45 -4.57 2.41
C SER A 84 -4.29 -3.88 1.34
N ASP A 85 -4.97 -2.76 1.64
CA ASP A 85 -5.73 -2.02 0.64
C ASP A 85 -4.81 -1.42 -0.44
N LEU A 86 -3.52 -1.24 -0.12
CA LEU A 86 -2.50 -0.83 -1.08
C LEU A 86 -2.24 -1.89 -2.15
N ASP A 87 -2.67 -3.15 -1.95
CA ASP A 87 -2.65 -4.18 -3.01
C ASP A 87 -3.61 -3.84 -4.17
N ASN A 88 -4.57 -2.95 -3.95
CA ASN A 88 -5.54 -2.50 -4.94
C ASN A 88 -5.21 -1.12 -5.54
N CYS A 89 -4.16 -0.45 -5.06
CA CYS A 89 -3.74 0.83 -5.63
C CYS A 89 -3.08 0.61 -6.99
N ASN A 90 -3.64 1.22 -8.03
CA ASN A 90 -3.18 1.07 -9.41
C ASN A 90 -1.69 1.42 -9.56
N HIS A 91 -1.01 0.54 -10.28
CA HIS A 91 0.38 0.63 -10.66
C HIS A 91 0.59 1.70 -11.74
N LEU A 92 1.13 2.86 -11.37
CA LEU A 92 1.30 3.99 -12.27
C LEU A 92 2.63 3.88 -13.00
N MET A 93 2.67 3.26 -14.17
CA MET A 93 3.89 3.33 -15.00
C MET A 93 4.13 4.79 -15.44
N THR A 94 5.14 5.44 -14.85
CA THR A 94 5.59 6.78 -15.25
C THR A 94 6.60 6.68 -16.41
N ASN A 95 6.58 7.66 -17.31
CA ASN A 95 7.43 7.68 -18.51
C ASN A 95 8.92 7.66 -18.13
N HIS A 96 9.65 6.62 -18.56
CA HIS A 96 11.06 6.43 -18.23
C HIS A 96 12.03 7.02 -19.28
N PRO A 97 13.15 7.65 -18.85
CA PRO A 97 14.14 8.28 -19.73
C PRO A 97 15.01 7.30 -20.56
N GLY A 98 14.87 5.98 -20.37
CA GLY A 98 15.60 4.95 -21.13
C GLY A 98 14.84 4.39 -22.35
N PHE A 99 13.88 5.14 -22.91
CA PHE A 99 12.90 4.62 -23.88
C PHE A 99 13.51 4.01 -25.16
N ALA A 100 14.70 4.45 -25.57
CA ALA A 100 15.37 3.95 -26.78
C ALA A 100 16.08 2.59 -26.57
N ASP A 101 16.48 2.26 -25.34
CA ASP A 101 17.22 1.04 -25.04
C ASP A 101 16.24 -0.14 -24.86
N LYS A 102 16.40 -1.17 -25.70
CA LYS A 102 15.54 -2.35 -25.69
C LYS A 102 15.85 -3.27 -24.51
N GLU A 103 17.12 -3.43 -24.15
CA GLU A 103 17.56 -4.28 -23.05
C GLU A 103 17.12 -3.66 -21.72
N TYR A 104 17.34 -2.35 -21.55
CA TYR A 104 16.87 -1.62 -20.37
C TYR A 104 15.34 -1.71 -20.19
N ARG A 105 14.57 -1.58 -21.27
CA ARG A 105 13.10 -1.73 -21.21
C ARG A 105 12.67 -3.12 -20.81
N SER A 106 13.31 -4.16 -21.36
CA SER A 106 13.05 -5.55 -20.97
C SER A 106 13.35 -5.73 -19.48
N ARG A 107 14.53 -5.29 -19.04
CA ARG A 107 14.95 -5.40 -17.64
C ARG A 107 14.02 -4.65 -16.68
N ARG A 108 13.54 -3.47 -17.06
CA ARG A 108 12.53 -2.71 -16.29
C ARG A 108 11.20 -3.43 -16.20
N LYS A 109 10.78 -4.09 -17.28
CA LYS A 109 9.55 -4.90 -17.30
C LYS A 109 9.69 -6.10 -16.36
N ASP A 110 10.82 -6.80 -16.39
CA ASP A 110 11.07 -7.96 -15.50
C ASP A 110 10.99 -7.55 -14.02
N ILE A 111 11.64 -6.44 -13.65
CA ILE A 111 11.59 -5.89 -12.29
C ILE A 111 10.17 -5.46 -11.90
N ALA A 112 9.42 -4.86 -12.85
CA ALA A 112 8.03 -4.46 -12.62
C ALA A 112 7.11 -5.67 -12.40
N GLU A 113 7.27 -6.75 -13.17
CA GLU A 113 6.51 -7.99 -13.00
C GLU A 113 6.75 -8.63 -11.63
N ILE A 114 7.99 -8.60 -11.13
CA ILE A 114 8.31 -9.01 -9.76
C ILE A 114 7.54 -8.17 -8.73
N ALA A 115 7.49 -6.85 -8.92
CA ALA A 115 6.74 -5.96 -8.03
C ALA A 115 5.22 -6.19 -8.08
N PHE A 116 4.66 -6.54 -9.25
CA PHE A 116 3.24 -6.86 -9.40
C PHE A 116 2.82 -8.16 -8.72
N GLY A 117 3.75 -9.11 -8.57
CA GLY A 117 3.50 -10.36 -7.85
C GLY A 117 3.35 -10.19 -6.33
N TYR A 118 3.78 -9.06 -5.76
CA TYR A 118 3.78 -8.85 -4.32
C TYR A 118 2.39 -8.58 -3.74
N LYS A 119 2.05 -9.23 -2.62
CA LYS A 119 0.90 -8.92 -1.78
C LYS A 119 1.32 -8.56 -0.36
N TYR A 120 0.48 -7.77 0.31
CA TYR A 120 0.75 -7.39 1.70
C TYR A 120 0.86 -8.62 2.61
N GLY A 121 1.98 -8.74 3.32
CA GLY A 121 2.28 -9.85 4.22
C GLY A 121 3.27 -10.86 3.64
N ASP A 122 3.46 -10.87 2.32
CA ASP A 122 4.48 -11.70 1.68
C ASP A 122 5.89 -11.11 1.90
N PRO A 123 6.95 -11.93 1.86
CA PRO A 123 8.31 -11.43 1.78
C PRO A 123 8.52 -10.67 0.46
N ILE A 124 9.26 -9.56 0.50
CA ILE A 124 9.58 -8.80 -0.71
C ILE A 124 10.52 -9.65 -1.59
N PRO A 125 10.17 -9.92 -2.86
CA PRO A 125 11.01 -10.74 -3.72
C PRO A 125 12.41 -10.15 -3.92
N SER A 126 13.42 -11.01 -3.94
CA SER A 126 14.81 -10.60 -4.21
C SER A 126 15.06 -10.44 -5.71
N ILE A 127 15.90 -9.47 -6.06
CA ILE A 127 16.34 -9.21 -7.43
C ILE A 127 17.82 -9.52 -7.56
N VAL A 128 18.17 -10.38 -8.51
CA VAL A 128 19.57 -10.60 -8.89
C VAL A 128 19.99 -9.49 -9.83
N TYR A 129 20.69 -8.49 -9.28
CA TYR A 129 21.22 -7.38 -10.05
C TYR A 129 22.44 -7.79 -10.88
N THR A 130 22.54 -7.26 -12.10
CA THR A 130 23.67 -7.49 -12.98
C THR A 130 24.92 -6.76 -12.48
N GLU A 131 26.08 -7.15 -12.98
CA GLU A 131 27.34 -6.46 -12.66
C GLU A 131 27.31 -4.99 -13.09
N SER A 132 26.71 -4.69 -14.23
CA SER A 132 26.52 -3.31 -14.72
C SER A 132 25.63 -2.48 -13.79
N GLU A 133 24.54 -3.07 -13.28
CA GLU A 133 23.66 -2.43 -12.30
C GLU A 133 24.40 -2.15 -10.98
N ASN A 134 25.15 -3.12 -10.45
CA ASN A 134 25.95 -2.95 -9.24
C ASN A 134 27.11 -1.95 -9.42
N SER A 135 27.75 -1.91 -10.61
CA SER A 135 28.78 -0.91 -10.93
C SER A 135 28.21 0.51 -10.98
N THR A 136 27.00 0.66 -11.53
CA THR A 136 26.28 1.94 -11.52
C THR A 136 25.97 2.39 -10.09
N TRP A 137 25.46 1.48 -9.27
CA TRP A 137 25.24 1.72 -7.84
C TRP A 137 26.53 2.16 -7.13
N GLN A 138 27.64 1.45 -7.34
CA GLN A 138 28.92 1.76 -6.72
C GLN A 138 29.38 3.20 -7.00
N ARG A 139 29.26 3.65 -8.26
CA ARG A 139 29.65 5.01 -8.66
C ARG A 139 28.82 6.07 -7.94
N VAL A 140 27.50 5.87 -7.88
CA VAL A 140 26.58 6.79 -7.19
C VAL A 140 26.83 6.77 -5.69
N PHE A 141 26.99 5.59 -5.10
CA PHE A 141 27.21 5.39 -3.67
C PHE A 141 28.46 6.12 -3.19
N ASN A 142 29.59 5.97 -3.90
CA ASN A 142 30.83 6.67 -3.56
C ASN A 142 30.69 8.19 -3.67
N THR A 143 30.00 8.67 -4.72
CA THR A 143 29.74 10.11 -4.86
C THR A 143 28.89 10.65 -3.71
N VAL A 144 27.89 9.88 -3.25
CA VAL A 144 27.06 10.24 -2.08
C VAL A 144 27.91 10.26 -0.81
N LEU A 145 28.76 9.25 -0.60
CA LEU A 145 29.67 9.20 0.56
C LEU A 145 30.56 10.45 0.65
N ASP A 146 31.14 10.88 -0.48
CA ASP A 146 32.03 12.04 -0.52
C ASP A 146 31.30 13.35 -0.18
N LEU A 147 30.05 13.49 -0.61
CA LEU A 147 29.24 14.70 -0.40
C LEU A 147 28.54 14.72 0.97
N MET A 148 28.28 13.56 1.56
CA MET A 148 27.47 13.42 2.78
C MET A 148 27.96 14.26 3.96
N PRO A 149 29.27 14.35 4.30
CA PRO A 149 29.72 15.11 5.46
C PRO A 149 29.34 16.59 5.41
N LYS A 150 29.34 17.17 4.20
CA LYS A 150 29.09 18.59 3.96
C LYS A 150 27.61 18.91 3.78
N HIS A 151 26.83 17.98 3.24
CA HIS A 151 25.47 18.27 2.76
C HIS A 151 24.35 17.55 3.53
N ALA A 152 24.64 16.47 4.25
CA ALA A 152 23.62 15.70 4.95
C ALA A 152 23.43 16.13 6.42
N CYS A 153 22.19 16.09 6.88
CA CYS A 153 21.87 16.32 8.30
C CYS A 153 22.42 15.20 9.20
N LYS A 154 22.45 15.45 10.52
CA LYS A 154 22.96 14.50 11.51
C LYS A 154 22.15 13.20 11.55
N GLU A 155 20.83 13.27 11.36
CA GLU A 155 19.93 12.12 11.36
C GLU A 155 20.21 11.19 10.19
N TYR A 156 20.44 11.76 8.99
CA TYR A 156 20.79 10.99 7.81
C TYR A 156 22.11 10.23 8.02
N LYS A 157 23.15 10.92 8.50
CA LYS A 157 24.46 10.32 8.76
C LYS A 157 24.37 9.18 9.77
N ALA A 158 23.68 9.40 10.90
CA ALA A 158 23.50 8.38 11.93
C ALA A 158 22.69 7.16 11.43
N ALA A 159 21.69 7.36 10.58
CA ALA A 159 20.94 6.25 9.98
C ALA A 159 21.79 5.50 8.95
N PHE A 160 22.55 6.22 8.13
CA PHE A 160 23.43 5.66 7.10
C PHE A 160 24.51 4.77 7.75
N GLU A 161 25.18 5.23 8.81
CA GLU A 161 26.17 4.44 9.55
C GLU A 161 25.59 3.13 10.09
N LYS A 162 24.36 3.14 10.61
CA LYS A 162 23.69 1.91 11.09
C LYS A 162 23.37 0.94 9.96
N LEU A 163 22.99 1.45 8.78
CA LEU A 163 22.74 0.63 7.60
C LEU A 163 24.03 0.01 7.03
N GLN A 164 25.16 0.73 7.11
CA GLN A 164 26.47 0.18 6.75
C GLN A 164 26.93 -0.88 7.77
N ALA A 165 26.78 -0.61 9.06
CA ALA A 165 27.13 -1.55 10.13
C ALA A 165 26.31 -2.86 10.05
N ALA A 166 25.13 -2.81 9.45
CA ALA A 166 24.28 -3.97 9.19
C ALA A 166 24.55 -4.68 7.84
N ASP A 167 25.58 -4.28 7.09
CA ASP A 167 25.91 -4.81 5.74
C ASP A 167 24.79 -4.63 4.69
N ILE A 168 23.88 -3.68 4.93
CA ILE A 168 22.77 -3.37 4.01
C ILE A 168 23.26 -2.36 2.96
N PHE A 169 23.85 -1.24 3.40
CA PHE A 169 24.37 -0.21 2.51
C PHE A 169 25.86 -0.41 2.26
N VAL A 170 26.19 -1.08 1.16
CA VAL A 170 27.56 -1.35 0.75
C VAL A 170 27.81 -0.85 -0.67
N PRO A 171 29.04 -0.44 -1.01
CA PRO A 171 29.32 0.12 -2.34
C PRO A 171 29.24 -0.90 -3.48
N HIS A 172 29.47 -2.20 -3.21
CA HIS A 172 29.64 -3.20 -4.25
C HIS A 172 28.36 -3.97 -4.62
N ARG A 173 27.23 -3.70 -3.94
CA ARG A 173 25.97 -4.41 -4.15
C ARG A 173 24.77 -3.53 -3.82
N ILE A 174 23.76 -3.54 -4.70
CA ILE A 174 22.46 -2.91 -4.43
C ILE A 174 21.75 -3.68 -3.30
N PRO A 175 21.25 -2.99 -2.25
CA PRO A 175 20.53 -3.65 -1.15
C PRO A 175 19.23 -4.28 -1.64
N GLN A 176 18.87 -5.44 -1.07
CA GLN A 176 17.55 -6.01 -1.27
C GLN A 176 16.51 -5.25 -0.43
N LEU A 177 15.33 -5.02 -1.01
CA LEU A 177 14.27 -4.28 -0.33
C LEU A 177 13.78 -4.97 0.95
N GLU A 178 13.80 -6.30 0.99
CA GLU A 178 13.42 -7.08 2.17
C GLU A 178 14.33 -6.76 3.37
N ASP A 179 15.65 -6.72 3.17
CA ASP A 179 16.61 -6.40 4.23
C ASP A 179 16.42 -4.98 4.76
N VAL A 180 16.22 -4.02 3.85
CA VAL A 180 15.95 -2.62 4.22
C VAL A 180 14.60 -2.51 4.95
N SER A 181 13.56 -3.20 4.49
CA SER A 181 12.23 -3.24 5.11
C SER A 181 12.31 -3.82 6.53
N ASN A 182 13.05 -4.91 6.71
CA ASN A 182 13.28 -5.55 8.00
C ASN A 182 14.04 -4.64 8.96
N PHE A 183 15.07 -3.95 8.47
CA PHE A 183 15.80 -2.95 9.25
C PHE A 183 14.89 -1.80 9.69
N LEU A 184 14.11 -1.21 8.78
CA LEU A 184 13.20 -0.11 9.10
C LEU A 184 12.11 -0.54 10.08
N ARG A 185 11.53 -1.74 9.89
CA ARG A 185 10.47 -2.27 10.76
C ARG A 185 10.95 -2.39 12.20
N LYS A 186 12.19 -2.88 12.39
CA LYS A 186 12.80 -3.03 13.71
C LYS A 186 13.06 -1.69 14.41
N HIS A 187 13.38 -0.63 13.67
CA HIS A 187 13.82 0.65 14.25
C HIS A 187 12.70 1.69 14.38
N THR A 188 11.74 1.71 13.46
CA THR A 188 10.71 2.77 13.40
C THR A 188 9.31 2.23 13.09
N GLY A 189 9.15 0.93 12.81
CA GLY A 189 7.90 0.34 12.37
C GLY A 189 7.56 0.58 10.90
N PHE A 190 8.41 1.31 10.15
CA PHE A 190 8.23 1.48 8.70
C PHE A 190 8.53 0.18 7.95
N THR A 191 7.78 -0.07 6.88
CA THR A 191 8.01 -1.20 5.96
C THR A 191 8.04 -0.69 4.53
N LEU A 192 8.81 -1.36 3.67
CA LEU A 192 8.83 -1.07 2.24
C LEU A 192 7.81 -1.94 1.50
N ARG A 193 7.33 -1.44 0.38
CA ARG A 193 6.48 -2.15 -0.58
C ARG A 193 7.10 -1.97 -1.97
N PRO A 194 7.35 -3.04 -2.74
CA PRO A 194 7.85 -2.89 -4.10
C PRO A 194 6.79 -2.21 -4.97
N ALA A 195 7.22 -1.24 -5.78
CA ALA A 195 6.37 -0.51 -6.71
C ALA A 195 7.01 -0.53 -8.10
N ALA A 196 6.21 -0.81 -9.13
CA ALA A 196 6.68 -0.88 -10.52
C ALA A 196 6.95 0.50 -11.16
N GLY A 197 6.35 1.55 -10.62
CA GLY A 197 6.38 2.93 -11.12
C GLY A 197 5.35 3.79 -10.42
#